data_AF-A0A932VST7-F1
#
_entry.id   AF-A0A932VST7-F1
#
_cell.length_a   1.000
_cell.length_b   1.000
_cell.length_c   1.000
_cell.angle_alpha   90.00
_cell.angle_beta   90.00
_cell.angle_gamma   90.00
#
_symmetry.space_group_name_H-M   'P 1'
#
loop_
_entity.id
_entity.type
_entity.pdbx_description
1 polymer ?
#
loop_
_entity_poly.entity_id
_entity_poly.type
_entity_poly.pdbx_seq_one_letter_code
_entity_poly.pdbx_strand_id
1 'polypeptide(L)'
;MRRLFLLVSLIAGSLGIQSIQNVIASSNQPATEVARVISVVNGDTLDVQYEKSSSKLPTRIRAYLIDAPDSSDSLNCFGPESKRFTEDLLLNRTIWISHFNHQGPNDHLLAFIFLDSNLSTLVQAIIVSQGWARVDVRYAEELPYRDALEKLQIDAQNGRRGIWGKCPSTAVPASETTRVSINELEQNPAGQDTDKEWIELFNFEDSELDLGSWSLIAKEGSYRTYNFPTSTKISAHGFLLIHLPGIFLQNQDEVVELRNSSGVVLDQTPSAGLDDRYDDNRCWARVPNGSSQWKFRVCTPGGGNGG
;
A
#
# COMPACT_ATOMS: atom_id res chain seq x y z
N MET A 1 26.00 20.73 -6.35
CA MET A 1 26.33 20.83 -4.91
C MET A 1 25.27 21.56 -4.06
N ARG A 2 24.69 22.70 -4.49
CA ARG A 2 23.71 23.47 -3.67
C ARG A 2 22.25 22.99 -3.64
N ARG A 3 21.86 22.04 -4.51
CA ARG A 3 20.50 21.43 -4.50
C ARG A 3 20.42 20.10 -3.73
N LEU A 4 21.56 19.65 -3.18
CA LEU A 4 21.78 18.36 -2.53
C LEU A 4 21.23 18.27 -1.09
N PHE A 5 20.90 19.41 -0.46
CA PHE A 5 20.54 19.46 0.96
C PHE A 5 19.06 19.23 1.28
N LEU A 6 18.17 19.18 0.28
CA LEU A 6 16.72 19.18 0.56
C LEU A 6 16.06 17.80 0.63
N LEU A 7 16.68 16.72 0.13
CA LEU A 7 16.03 15.40 0.09
C LEU A 7 16.52 14.40 1.15
N VAL A 8 17.74 14.55 1.68
CA VAL A 8 18.27 13.70 2.78
C VAL A 8 18.38 14.46 4.10
N SER A 9 18.61 15.78 4.06
CA SER A 9 19.01 16.55 5.25
C SER A 9 17.87 17.10 6.11
N LEU A 10 16.61 16.86 5.78
CA LEU A 10 15.51 17.36 6.61
C LEU A 10 15.21 16.46 7.82
N ILE A 11 15.63 15.18 7.83
CA ILE A 11 15.23 14.24 8.92
C ILE A 11 16.26 13.15 9.30
N ALA A 12 17.32 12.90 8.52
CA ALA A 12 18.34 11.89 8.86
C ALA A 12 19.42 12.43 9.81
N GLY A 13 19.89 11.61 10.76
CA GLY A 13 20.94 11.99 11.70
C GLY A 13 22.29 12.20 10.99
N SER A 14 23.05 13.21 11.43
CA SER A 14 24.32 13.61 10.80
C SER A 14 25.37 12.48 10.79
N LEU A 15 25.32 11.56 11.76
CA LEU A 15 26.24 10.42 11.88
C LEU A 15 26.03 9.37 10.78
N GLY A 16 24.78 9.05 10.42
CA GLY A 16 24.47 8.10 9.35
C GLY A 16 24.91 8.63 7.99
N ILE A 17 24.63 9.91 7.71
CA ILE A 17 25.04 10.59 6.48
C ILE A 17 26.57 10.60 6.35
N GLN A 18 27.28 10.97 7.42
CA GLN A 18 28.76 10.98 7.40
C GLN A 18 29.32 9.57 7.18
N SER A 19 28.70 8.54 7.76
CA SER A 19 29.13 7.16 7.56
C SER A 19 28.98 6.72 6.11
N ILE A 20 27.89 7.09 5.43
CA ILE A 20 27.70 6.81 4.00
C ILE A 20 28.78 7.51 3.16
N GLN A 21 29.02 8.80 3.43
CA GLN A 21 30.03 9.57 2.69
C GLN A 21 31.43 8.97 2.83
N ASN A 22 31.80 8.52 4.03
CA ASN A 22 33.09 7.88 4.27
C ASN A 22 33.23 6.57 3.49
N VAL A 23 32.17 5.75 3.42
CA VAL A 23 32.18 4.50 2.65
C VAL A 23 32.20 4.79 1.15
N ILE A 24 31.46 5.79 0.66
CA ILE A 24 31.52 6.20 -0.76
C ILE A 24 32.94 6.67 -1.11
N ALA A 25 33.57 7.47 -0.25
CA ALA A 25 34.92 7.98 -0.48
C ALA A 25 36.01 6.90 -0.44
N SER A 26 35.80 5.81 0.31
CA SER A 26 36.73 4.67 0.38
C SER A 26 36.38 3.52 -0.58
N SER A 27 35.20 3.55 -1.21
CA SER A 27 34.74 2.55 -2.15
C SER A 27 35.39 2.75 -3.51
N ASN A 28 36.05 1.69 -4.02
CA ASN A 28 36.56 1.64 -5.39
C ASN A 28 35.55 1.01 -6.37
N GLN A 29 34.25 0.95 -6.04
CA GLN A 29 33.24 0.33 -6.90
C GLN A 29 32.94 1.22 -8.12
N PRO A 30 33.26 0.80 -9.36
CA PRO A 30 32.94 1.59 -10.55
C PRO A 30 31.44 1.53 -10.84
N ALA A 31 30.90 2.61 -11.38
CA ALA A 31 29.56 2.58 -11.98
C ALA A 31 29.67 1.68 -13.21
N THR A 32 28.98 0.55 -13.21
CA THR A 32 29.11 -0.40 -14.31
C THR A 32 28.12 -0.06 -15.43
N GLU A 33 26.95 0.48 -15.10
CA GLU A 33 25.88 0.71 -16.07
C GLU A 33 25.05 1.98 -15.81
N VAL A 34 24.41 2.48 -16.88
CA VAL A 34 23.48 3.61 -16.84
C VAL A 34 22.15 3.18 -17.44
N ALA A 35 21.05 3.47 -16.75
CA ALA A 35 19.72 3.09 -17.19
C ALA A 35 18.66 4.12 -16.81
N ARG A 36 17.54 4.14 -17.53
CA ARG A 36 16.34 4.90 -17.19
C ARG A 36 15.35 3.99 -16.48
N VAL A 37 14.77 4.44 -15.37
CA VAL A 37 13.72 3.70 -14.66
C VAL A 37 12.40 3.84 -15.40
N ILE A 38 11.79 2.72 -15.77
CA ILE A 38 10.56 2.66 -16.56
C ILE A 38 9.34 2.24 -15.74
N SER A 39 9.56 1.50 -14.65
CA SER A 39 8.51 1.15 -13.68
C SER A 39 9.13 0.88 -12.30
N VAL A 40 8.32 0.99 -11.26
CA VAL A 40 8.66 0.59 -9.90
C VAL A 40 7.70 -0.52 -9.50
N VAL A 41 8.24 -1.67 -9.11
CA VAL A 41 7.44 -2.83 -8.70
C VAL A 41 6.97 -2.63 -7.27
N ASN A 42 7.90 -2.34 -6.36
CA ASN A 42 7.69 -2.00 -4.95
C ASN A 42 8.87 -1.13 -4.45
N GLY A 43 8.98 -0.91 -3.14
CA GLY A 43 9.97 0.00 -2.56
C GLY A 43 11.44 -0.37 -2.80
N ASP A 44 11.76 -1.63 -3.10
CA ASP A 44 13.13 -2.11 -3.33
C ASP A 44 13.37 -2.73 -4.71
N THR A 45 12.34 -2.86 -5.54
CA THR A 45 12.41 -3.54 -6.84
C THR A 45 11.87 -2.66 -7.96
N LEU A 46 12.62 -2.51 -9.05
CA LEU A 46 12.30 -1.64 -10.18
C LEU A 46 12.69 -2.26 -11.53
N ASP A 47 12.04 -1.82 -12.61
CA ASP A 47 12.43 -2.19 -13.97
C ASP A 47 13.09 -1.01 -14.69
N VAL A 48 14.12 -1.31 -15.48
CA VAL A 48 14.92 -0.32 -16.20
C VAL A 48 15.04 -0.59 -17.69
N GLN A 49 15.35 0.48 -18.42
CA GLN A 49 15.85 0.45 -19.78
C GLN A 49 17.29 0.96 -19.80
N TYR A 50 18.26 0.07 -20.08
CA TYR A 50 19.68 0.44 -20.19
C TYR A 50 19.94 1.37 -21.39
N GLU A 51 20.80 2.37 -21.22
CA GLU A 51 21.15 3.30 -22.31
C GLU A 51 21.94 2.59 -23.42
N LYS A 52 22.82 1.66 -23.04
CA LYS A 52 23.53 0.81 -24.00
C LYS A 52 22.68 -0.42 -24.30
N SER A 53 22.10 -0.44 -25.49
CA SER A 53 21.25 -1.53 -26.00
C SER A 53 21.93 -2.91 -26.03
N SER A 54 23.24 -3.01 -25.81
CA SER A 54 24.00 -4.26 -25.77
C SER A 54 24.14 -4.88 -24.36
N SER A 55 23.60 -4.24 -23.31
CA SER A 55 23.68 -4.80 -21.95
C SER A 55 22.88 -6.12 -21.88
N LYS A 56 23.55 -7.22 -21.51
CA LYS A 56 22.93 -8.54 -21.31
C LYS A 56 22.37 -8.71 -19.88
N LEU A 57 22.33 -7.64 -19.10
CA LEU A 57 21.90 -7.69 -17.71
C LEU A 57 20.36 -7.78 -17.61
N PRO A 58 19.84 -8.38 -16.54
CA PRO A 58 18.41 -8.34 -16.24
C PRO A 58 17.89 -6.90 -16.19
N THR A 59 16.70 -6.67 -16.74
CA THR A 59 16.02 -5.37 -16.69
C THR A 59 15.34 -5.11 -15.35
N ARG A 60 15.10 -6.16 -14.56
CA ARG A 60 14.58 -6.06 -13.19
C ARG A 60 15.74 -6.01 -12.19
N ILE A 61 15.77 -4.94 -11.41
CA ILE A 61 16.80 -4.68 -10.41
C ILE A 61 16.16 -4.73 -9.02
N ARG A 62 16.79 -5.47 -8.11
CA ARG A 62 16.52 -5.40 -6.67
C ARG A 62 17.63 -4.61 -5.99
N ALA A 63 17.24 -3.54 -5.30
CA ALA A 63 18.14 -2.68 -4.57
C ALA A 63 18.84 -3.50 -3.46
N TYR A 64 20.15 -3.66 -3.59
CA TYR A 64 20.92 -4.51 -2.68
C TYR A 64 20.96 -3.92 -1.26
N LEU A 65 20.99 -4.80 -0.26
CA LEU A 65 20.99 -4.51 1.18
C LEU A 65 19.73 -3.88 1.79
N ILE A 66 18.64 -3.79 1.03
CA ILE A 66 17.37 -3.31 1.58
C ILE A 66 16.22 -4.26 1.25
N ASP A 67 15.22 -4.28 2.13
CA ASP A 67 13.97 -5.02 1.99
C ASP A 67 12.80 -4.10 2.33
N ALA A 68 11.99 -3.79 1.32
CA ALA A 68 10.82 -2.93 1.45
C ALA A 68 9.55 -3.77 1.66
N PRO A 69 8.53 -3.26 2.38
CA PRO A 69 7.24 -3.93 2.47
C PRO A 69 6.66 -4.12 1.06
N ASP A 70 6.10 -5.31 0.80
CA ASP A 70 5.53 -5.59 -0.50
C ASP A 70 4.24 -4.77 -0.73
N SER A 71 4.09 -4.21 -1.92
CA SER A 71 2.95 -3.37 -2.27
C SER A 71 1.68 -4.16 -2.59
N SER A 72 1.82 -5.46 -2.90
CA SER A 72 0.70 -6.39 -3.14
C SER A 72 0.17 -7.09 -1.89
N ASP A 73 0.92 -7.03 -0.78
CA ASP A 73 0.56 -7.75 0.43
C ASP A 73 -0.14 -6.80 1.40
N SER A 74 -1.47 -6.94 1.51
CA SER A 74 -2.29 -6.17 2.46
C SER A 74 -1.93 -6.43 3.93
N LEU A 75 -1.12 -7.46 4.22
CA LEU A 75 -0.58 -7.74 5.55
C LEU A 75 0.67 -6.88 5.85
N ASN A 76 1.37 -6.40 4.82
CA ASN A 76 2.56 -5.57 4.94
C ASN A 76 2.18 -4.08 4.91
N CYS A 77 1.90 -3.52 6.10
CA CYS A 77 1.72 -2.08 6.27
C CYS A 77 2.81 -1.29 5.51
N PHE A 78 2.42 -0.15 4.92
CA PHE A 78 3.31 0.78 4.22
C PHE A 78 3.88 0.32 2.87
N GLY A 79 3.42 -0.80 2.31
CA GLY A 79 3.80 -1.26 0.97
C GLY A 79 3.55 -0.21 -0.13
N PRO A 80 2.31 0.29 -0.28
CA PRO A 80 1.98 1.34 -1.25
C PRO A 80 2.77 2.64 -1.06
N GLU A 81 2.98 3.06 0.19
CA GLU A 81 3.69 4.29 0.53
C GLU A 81 5.19 4.17 0.22
N SER A 82 5.79 3.03 0.53
CA SER A 82 7.19 2.72 0.18
C SER A 82 7.38 2.71 -1.33
N LYS A 83 6.46 2.06 -2.07
CA LYS A 83 6.46 2.07 -3.54
C LYS A 83 6.36 3.49 -4.10
N ARG A 84 5.38 4.28 -3.63
CA ARG A 84 5.16 5.65 -4.09
C ARG A 84 6.38 6.55 -3.85
N PHE A 85 7.01 6.41 -2.69
CA PHE A 85 8.25 7.14 -2.40
C PHE A 85 9.35 6.80 -3.42
N THR A 86 9.51 5.52 -3.75
CA THR A 86 10.48 5.07 -4.75
C THR A 86 10.09 5.54 -6.16
N GLU A 87 8.81 5.60 -6.52
CA GLU A 87 8.32 6.20 -7.78
C GLU A 87 8.68 7.69 -7.87
N ASP A 88 8.36 8.49 -6.86
CA ASP A 88 8.67 9.92 -6.83
C ASP A 88 10.19 10.17 -6.92
N LEU A 89 10.97 9.28 -6.32
CA LEU A 89 12.42 9.35 -6.31
C LEU A 89 13.03 8.94 -7.65
N LEU A 90 12.52 7.92 -8.35
CA LEU A 90 13.23 7.25 -9.44
C LEU A 90 12.50 7.20 -10.77
N LEU A 91 11.16 7.17 -10.80
CA LEU A 91 10.41 6.93 -12.03
C LEU A 91 10.77 7.97 -13.10
N ASN A 92 10.98 7.49 -14.33
CA ASN A 92 11.42 8.28 -15.49
C ASN A 92 12.82 8.92 -15.37
N ARG A 93 13.56 8.72 -14.28
CA ARG A 93 14.91 9.26 -14.10
C ARG A 93 15.99 8.31 -14.61
N THR A 94 17.13 8.88 -14.98
CA THR A 94 18.37 8.14 -15.22
C THR A 94 19.04 7.84 -13.88
N ILE A 95 19.52 6.60 -13.75
CA ILE A 95 20.25 6.08 -12.58
C ILE A 95 21.59 5.48 -13.00
N TRP A 96 22.54 5.49 -12.08
CA TRP A 96 23.84 4.83 -12.20
C TRP A 96 23.86 3.60 -11.31
N ILE A 97 24.31 2.48 -11.87
CA ILE A 97 24.16 1.16 -11.26
C ILE A 97 25.54 0.60 -10.98
N SER A 98 25.76 0.13 -9.74
CA SER A 98 26.93 -0.65 -9.35
C SER A 98 26.50 -2.07 -9.00
N HIS A 99 26.96 -2.98 -9.85
CA HIS A 99 26.85 -4.43 -9.83
C HIS A 99 27.64 -5.26 -8.82
N PHE A 100 27.12 -6.38 -8.31
CA PHE A 100 27.96 -7.56 -8.07
C PHE A 100 27.51 -8.72 -8.97
N ASN A 101 28.40 -9.64 -9.31
CA ASN A 101 28.10 -10.79 -10.21
C ASN A 101 27.16 -11.84 -9.59
N HIS A 102 26.34 -11.47 -8.62
CA HIS A 102 25.42 -12.37 -7.93
C HIS A 102 24.02 -12.26 -8.55
N GLN A 103 23.64 -13.29 -9.31
CA GLN A 103 22.24 -13.55 -9.63
C GLN A 103 21.55 -13.99 -8.34
N GLY A 104 20.64 -13.18 -7.82
CA GLY A 104 19.78 -13.60 -6.72
C GLY A 104 18.82 -14.71 -7.18
N PRO A 105 18.13 -15.41 -6.27
CA PRO A 105 17.02 -16.29 -6.64
C PRO A 105 16.00 -15.50 -7.47
N ASN A 106 15.55 -16.05 -8.60
CA ASN A 106 14.54 -15.47 -9.53
C ASN A 106 15.04 -14.41 -10.54
N ASP A 107 16.29 -14.49 -11.02
CA ASP A 107 16.80 -13.67 -12.16
C ASP A 107 16.85 -12.15 -11.96
N HIS A 108 16.76 -11.64 -10.72
CA HIS A 108 16.95 -10.22 -10.44
C HIS A 108 18.43 -9.83 -10.39
N LEU A 109 18.77 -8.66 -10.95
CA LEU A 109 20.07 -8.04 -10.73
C LEU A 109 20.11 -7.39 -9.35
N LEU A 110 21.02 -7.83 -8.48
CA LEU A 110 21.32 -7.17 -7.21
C LEU A 110 22.30 -6.02 -7.45
N ALA A 111 21.89 -4.78 -7.12
CA ALA A 111 22.74 -3.62 -7.38
C ALA A 111 22.59 -2.48 -6.37
N PHE A 112 23.65 -1.69 -6.24
CA PHE A 112 23.57 -0.34 -5.66
C PHE A 112 23.17 0.67 -6.73
N ILE A 113 22.27 1.58 -6.36
CA ILE A 113 21.66 2.54 -7.28
C ILE A 113 22.03 3.95 -6.84
N PHE A 114 22.46 4.77 -7.78
CA PHE A 114 22.91 6.14 -7.54
C PHE A 114 22.15 7.14 -8.43
N LEU A 115 21.92 8.34 -7.90
CA LEU A 115 21.24 9.43 -8.62
C LEU A 115 22.20 10.35 -9.39
N ASP A 116 23.50 10.07 -9.34
CA ASP A 116 24.53 10.87 -9.99
C ASP A 116 25.69 10.02 -10.51
N SER A 117 26.33 10.53 -11.56
CA SER A 117 27.47 9.87 -12.23
C SER A 117 28.72 9.74 -11.38
N ASN A 118 28.82 10.49 -10.27
CA ASN A 118 29.95 10.41 -9.35
C ASN A 118 29.71 9.41 -8.23
N LEU A 119 28.59 8.67 -8.27
CA LEU A 119 28.19 7.68 -7.26
C LEU A 119 28.12 8.24 -5.84
N SER A 120 27.76 9.52 -5.71
CA SER A 120 27.74 10.21 -4.41
C SER A 120 26.40 10.11 -3.68
N THR A 121 25.32 9.80 -4.41
CA THR A 121 23.95 9.81 -3.91
C THR A 121 23.35 8.41 -3.97
N LEU A 122 23.64 7.59 -2.96
CA LEU A 122 23.13 6.23 -2.83
C LEU A 122 21.61 6.23 -2.53
N VAL A 123 20.81 5.63 -3.41
CA VAL A 123 19.35 5.56 -3.31
C VAL A 123 18.91 4.77 -2.07
N GLN A 124 19.56 3.64 -1.78
CA GLN A 124 19.29 2.84 -0.59
C GLN A 124 19.41 3.67 0.70
N ALA A 125 20.40 4.57 0.79
CA ALA A 125 20.55 5.44 1.94
C ALA A 125 19.37 6.39 2.10
N ILE A 126 18.83 6.92 0.98
CA ILE A 126 17.64 7.78 1.00
C ILE A 126 16.44 6.98 1.52
N ILE A 127 16.14 5.84 0.91
CA ILE A 127 14.99 4.99 1.25
C ILE A 127 15.03 4.56 2.73
N VAL A 128 16.18 4.04 3.19
CA VAL A 128 16.37 3.61 4.60
C VAL A 128 16.27 4.80 5.55
N SER A 129 16.86 5.94 5.21
CA SER A 129 16.82 7.13 6.08
C SER A 129 15.41 7.66 6.30
N GLN A 130 14.53 7.51 5.31
CA GLN A 130 13.11 7.88 5.39
C GLN A 130 12.24 6.77 6.00
N GLY A 131 12.82 5.62 6.31
CA GLY A 131 12.11 4.49 6.93
C GLY A 131 11.23 3.70 5.98
N TRP A 132 11.54 3.69 4.67
CA TRP A 132 10.73 2.97 3.68
C TRP A 132 11.23 1.55 3.37
N ALA A 133 12.38 1.16 3.90
CA ALA A 133 12.91 -0.20 3.83
C ALA A 133 13.73 -0.56 5.07
N ARG A 134 13.83 -1.87 5.35
CA ARG A 134 14.75 -2.45 6.35
C ARG A 134 16.09 -2.74 5.69
N VAL A 135 17.16 -2.77 6.47
CA VAL A 135 18.45 -3.31 6.04
C VAL A 135 18.35 -4.83 5.97
N ASP A 136 18.73 -5.42 4.83
CA ASP A 136 18.65 -6.85 4.55
C ASP A 136 20.03 -7.43 4.21
N VAL A 137 20.53 -8.33 5.06
CA VAL A 137 21.87 -8.92 4.95
C VAL A 137 21.84 -10.38 4.51
N ARG A 138 20.71 -10.89 3.99
CA ARG A 138 20.52 -12.31 3.65
C ARG A 138 21.52 -12.88 2.64
N TYR A 139 22.16 -12.05 1.79
CA TYR A 139 22.96 -12.50 0.65
C TYR A 139 24.35 -11.85 0.55
N ALA A 140 25.04 -11.62 1.68
CA ALA A 140 26.19 -10.73 1.66
C ALA A 140 27.48 -11.32 2.24
N GLU A 141 28.38 -11.67 1.33
CA GLU A 141 29.77 -12.06 1.65
C GLU A 141 30.68 -10.83 1.78
N GLU A 142 30.33 -9.72 1.12
CA GLU A 142 30.94 -8.39 1.28
C GLU A 142 29.82 -7.35 1.42
N LEU A 143 29.87 -6.54 2.49
CA LEU A 143 28.76 -5.69 2.93
C LEU A 143 29.10 -4.19 2.88
N PRO A 144 29.53 -3.64 1.72
CA PRO A 144 29.74 -2.20 1.63
C PRO A 144 28.43 -1.46 1.95
N TYR A 145 28.56 -0.33 2.63
CA TYR A 145 27.47 0.52 3.11
C TYR A 145 26.61 -0.07 4.24
N ARG A 146 26.73 -1.35 4.62
CA ARG A 146 25.89 -1.96 5.67
C ARG A 146 25.87 -1.16 6.96
N ASP A 147 27.03 -0.96 7.59
CA ASP A 147 27.11 -0.25 8.88
C ASP A 147 26.55 1.17 8.78
N ALA A 148 26.69 1.79 7.61
CA ALA A 148 26.19 3.12 7.34
C ALA A 148 24.65 3.12 7.15
N LEU A 149 24.09 2.13 6.46
CA LEU A 149 22.65 1.93 6.32
C LEU A 149 22.01 1.52 7.66
N GLU A 150 22.67 0.70 8.48
CA GLU A 150 22.20 0.34 9.83
C GLU A 150 22.08 1.57 10.72
N LYS A 151 23.04 2.52 10.66
CA LYS A 151 22.92 3.79 11.38
C LYS A 151 21.72 4.62 10.90
N LEU A 152 21.50 4.71 9.59
CA LEU A 152 20.35 5.41 9.03
C LEU A 152 19.02 4.73 9.42
N GLN A 153 19.01 3.40 9.49
CA GLN A 153 17.86 2.65 9.98
C GLN A 153 17.58 2.95 11.45
N ILE A 154 18.61 2.95 12.31
CA ILE A 154 18.47 3.31 13.73
C ILE A 154 17.91 4.74 13.87
N ASP A 155 18.40 5.68 13.06
CA ASP A 155 17.86 7.04 13.04
C ASP A 155 16.38 7.07 12.61
N ALA A 156 15.99 6.23 11.63
CA ALA A 156 14.61 6.11 11.18
C ALA A 156 13.70 5.45 12.22
N GLN A 157 14.21 4.46 12.95
CA GLN A 157 13.55 3.82 14.08
C GLN A 157 13.30 4.80 15.22
N ASN A 158 14.34 5.52 15.64
CA ASN A 158 14.23 6.54 16.69
C ASN A 158 13.28 7.68 16.29
N GLY A 159 13.28 8.05 15.01
CA GLY A 159 12.35 9.03 14.45
C GLY A 159 10.95 8.50 14.14
N ARG A 160 10.68 7.21 14.35
CA ARG A 160 9.40 6.54 14.01
C ARG A 160 8.94 6.84 12.57
N ARG A 161 9.88 6.82 11.62
CA ARG A 161 9.62 7.16 10.21
C ARG A 161 9.19 5.94 9.40
N GLY A 162 8.27 6.14 8.44
CA GLY A 162 7.78 5.08 7.54
C GLY A 162 7.36 3.82 8.31
N ILE A 163 7.95 2.68 7.97
CA ILE A 163 7.68 1.35 8.57
C ILE A 163 7.96 1.26 10.07
N TRP A 164 8.68 2.23 10.64
CA TRP A 164 8.96 2.33 12.07
C TRP A 164 7.94 3.16 12.83
N GLY A 165 7.02 3.80 12.11
CA GLY A 165 5.84 4.45 12.66
C GLY A 165 4.79 3.43 13.11
N LYS A 166 3.68 3.92 13.67
CA LYS A 166 2.50 3.08 13.78
C LYS A 166 2.06 2.76 12.35
N CYS A 167 1.91 1.47 12.02
CA CYS A 167 1.11 1.06 10.87
C CYS A 167 -0.11 1.99 10.81
N PRO A 168 -0.47 2.53 9.64
CA PRO A 168 -1.78 3.11 9.52
C PRO A 168 -2.72 1.96 9.84
N SER A 169 -3.24 1.90 11.09
CA SER A 169 -4.58 1.39 11.28
C SER A 169 -5.38 2.13 10.24
N THR A 170 -6.21 1.45 9.48
CA THR A 170 -7.12 1.96 8.45
C THR A 170 -8.06 3.06 8.99
N ALA A 171 -7.48 4.14 9.48
CA ALA A 171 -8.04 5.45 9.68
C ALA A 171 -7.57 6.20 8.45
N VAL A 172 -8.44 6.16 7.45
CA VAL A 172 -8.49 7.09 6.32
C VAL A 172 -7.95 8.46 6.78
N PRO A 173 -7.05 9.11 6.05
CA PRO A 173 -6.64 10.47 6.37
C PRO A 173 -7.91 11.30 6.55
N ALA A 174 -8.08 11.92 7.71
CA ALA A 174 -9.15 12.88 7.97
C ALA A 174 -8.92 14.13 7.09
N SER A 175 -9.19 14.00 5.79
CA SER A 175 -9.31 15.09 4.80
C SER A 175 -9.82 14.60 3.43
N GLU A 176 -10.61 13.52 3.38
CA GLU A 176 -11.85 13.46 2.60
C GLU A 176 -12.85 12.99 3.65
N THR A 177 -13.88 13.77 3.97
CA THR A 177 -14.99 13.24 4.76
C THR A 177 -15.48 11.98 4.05
N THR A 178 -15.55 10.84 4.73
CA THR A 178 -16.15 9.62 4.16
C THR A 178 -17.60 9.95 3.84
N ARG A 179 -17.86 10.35 2.59
CA ARG A 179 -19.17 10.85 2.12
C ARG A 179 -20.23 9.75 2.12
N VAL A 180 -19.78 8.50 2.05
CA VAL A 180 -20.61 7.31 2.03
C VAL A 180 -19.87 6.16 2.71
N SER A 181 -20.60 5.37 3.51
CA SER A 181 -20.07 4.20 4.22
C SER A 181 -20.90 2.95 3.94
N ILE A 182 -20.31 1.78 4.11
CA ILE A 182 -21.02 0.52 4.28
C ILE A 182 -21.75 0.59 5.62
N ASN A 183 -23.08 0.51 5.62
CA ASN A 183 -23.93 0.73 6.79
C ASN A 183 -24.43 -0.59 7.41
N GLU A 184 -24.87 -1.53 6.58
CA GLU A 184 -25.37 -2.84 6.98
C GLU A 184 -24.86 -3.92 6.01
N LEU A 185 -24.70 -5.14 6.51
CA LEU A 185 -24.14 -6.29 5.81
C LEU A 185 -24.91 -7.57 6.20
N GLU A 186 -25.81 -8.04 5.34
CA GLU A 186 -26.57 -9.29 5.49
C GLU A 186 -25.86 -10.43 4.75
N GLN A 187 -25.24 -11.32 5.52
CA GLN A 187 -24.36 -12.38 5.01
C GLN A 187 -25.04 -13.73 4.98
N ASN A 188 -26.07 -13.95 5.81
CA ASN A 188 -26.69 -15.27 5.98
C ASN A 188 -28.22 -15.16 6.11
N PRO A 189 -28.90 -14.63 5.07
CA PRO A 189 -30.32 -14.32 5.12
C PRO A 189 -31.19 -15.59 5.14
N ALA A 190 -32.27 -15.54 5.92
CA ALA A 190 -33.25 -16.63 6.07
C ALA A 190 -33.57 -17.41 4.76
N GLY A 191 -33.29 -18.71 4.76
CA GLY A 191 -33.60 -19.67 3.72
C GLY A 191 -32.40 -20.01 2.83
N GLN A 192 -32.56 -19.89 1.51
CA GLN A 192 -31.44 -20.06 0.58
C GLN A 192 -30.73 -18.72 0.38
N ASP A 193 -29.40 -18.71 0.51
CA ASP A 193 -28.56 -17.50 0.43
C ASP A 193 -28.46 -16.91 -0.98
N THR A 194 -28.67 -17.74 -2.01
CA THR A 194 -28.49 -17.34 -3.41
C THR A 194 -29.36 -16.13 -3.77
N ASP A 195 -28.71 -15.06 -4.22
CA ASP A 195 -29.31 -13.77 -4.62
C ASP A 195 -30.05 -13.04 -3.48
N LYS A 196 -29.82 -13.41 -2.22
CA LYS A 196 -30.50 -12.79 -1.06
C LYS A 196 -29.59 -11.97 -0.17
N GLU A 197 -28.28 -12.18 -0.25
CA GLU A 197 -27.30 -11.35 0.46
C GLU A 197 -27.37 -9.91 -0.04
N TRP A 198 -27.18 -8.97 0.88
CA TRP A 198 -27.20 -7.56 0.52
C TRP A 198 -26.29 -6.72 1.41
N ILE A 199 -25.88 -5.59 0.83
CA ILE A 199 -25.13 -4.54 1.50
C ILE A 199 -25.94 -3.26 1.43
N GLU A 200 -25.98 -2.52 2.53
CA GLU A 200 -26.49 -1.16 2.54
C GLU A 200 -25.35 -0.15 2.58
N LEU A 201 -25.45 0.90 1.77
CA LEU A 201 -24.63 2.09 1.91
C LEU A 201 -25.44 3.24 2.53
N PHE A 202 -24.77 4.09 3.32
CA PHE A 202 -25.33 5.32 3.87
C PHE A 202 -24.52 6.53 3.41
N ASN A 203 -25.20 7.55 2.86
CA ASN A 203 -24.61 8.82 2.45
C ASN A 203 -24.68 9.84 3.60
N PHE A 204 -23.54 10.38 4.04
CA PHE A 204 -23.49 11.38 5.10
C PHE A 204 -23.70 12.82 4.60
N GLU A 205 -23.61 13.02 3.29
CA GLU A 205 -23.64 14.36 2.71
C GLU A 205 -25.07 14.92 2.66
N ASP A 206 -25.15 16.25 2.70
CA ASP A 206 -26.39 17.01 2.47
C ASP A 206 -26.81 17.04 0.99
N SER A 207 -26.06 16.37 0.11
CA SER A 207 -26.32 16.28 -1.33
C SER A 207 -26.34 14.84 -1.84
N GLU A 208 -27.04 14.61 -2.96
CA GLU A 208 -26.98 13.34 -3.69
C GLU A 208 -25.55 13.02 -4.13
N LEU A 209 -25.15 11.76 -3.97
CA LEU A 209 -23.84 11.25 -4.36
C LEU A 209 -23.97 10.28 -5.54
N ASP A 210 -23.14 10.47 -6.55
CA ASP A 210 -23.02 9.60 -7.72
C ASP A 210 -22.01 8.48 -7.43
N LEU A 211 -22.45 7.23 -7.57
CA LEU A 211 -21.67 6.02 -7.33
C LEU A 211 -21.34 5.27 -8.64
N GLY A 212 -21.59 5.91 -9.79
CA GLY A 212 -21.33 5.33 -11.10
C GLY A 212 -19.89 4.83 -11.24
N SER A 213 -19.74 3.59 -11.73
CA SER A 213 -18.43 2.95 -11.92
C SER A 213 -17.62 2.71 -10.65
N TRP A 214 -18.23 2.79 -9.47
CA TRP A 214 -17.61 2.35 -8.22
C TRP A 214 -17.68 0.82 -8.13
N SER A 215 -17.12 0.26 -7.05
CA SER A 215 -17.22 -1.18 -6.79
C SER A 215 -17.28 -1.54 -5.31
N LEU A 216 -17.95 -2.65 -4.99
CA LEU A 216 -17.77 -3.40 -3.74
C LEU A 216 -16.89 -4.63 -4.01
N ILE A 217 -15.95 -4.90 -3.11
CA ILE A 217 -15.07 -6.08 -3.19
C ILE A 217 -15.19 -6.87 -1.89
N ALA A 218 -15.78 -8.07 -1.98
CA ALA A 218 -15.72 -9.07 -0.91
C ALA A 218 -14.40 -9.85 -1.03
N LYS A 219 -13.69 -9.99 0.08
CA LYS A 219 -12.29 -10.46 0.09
C LYS A 219 -12.12 -11.83 0.71
N GLU A 220 -13.14 -12.37 1.39
CA GLU A 220 -12.99 -13.67 2.04
C GLU A 220 -13.27 -14.87 1.10
N GLY A 221 -12.32 -15.81 1.11
CA GLY A 221 -12.27 -16.93 0.17
C GLY A 221 -11.82 -16.49 -1.22
N SER A 222 -12.73 -16.54 -2.20
CA SER A 222 -12.46 -16.05 -3.56
C SER A 222 -12.97 -14.62 -3.69
N TYR A 223 -12.12 -13.74 -4.21
CA TYR A 223 -12.48 -12.32 -4.35
C TYR A 223 -13.65 -12.17 -5.31
N ARG A 224 -14.68 -11.45 -4.88
CA ARG A 224 -15.87 -11.16 -5.68
C ARG A 224 -16.05 -9.66 -5.78
N THR A 225 -16.42 -9.20 -6.97
CA THR A 225 -16.55 -7.78 -7.27
C THR A 225 -17.94 -7.48 -7.79
N TYR A 226 -18.63 -6.54 -7.13
CA TYR A 226 -19.86 -5.95 -7.61
C TYR A 226 -19.53 -4.57 -8.17
N ASN A 227 -19.79 -4.36 -9.45
CA ASN A 227 -19.59 -3.06 -10.10
C ASN A 227 -20.92 -2.31 -10.15
N PHE A 228 -20.93 -1.07 -9.65
CA PHE A 228 -22.14 -0.25 -9.68
C PHE A 228 -22.47 0.17 -11.12
N PRO A 229 -23.75 0.07 -11.56
CA PRO A 229 -24.20 0.71 -12.79
C PRO A 229 -23.83 2.19 -12.83
N THR A 230 -23.51 2.72 -14.01
CA THR A 230 -23.06 4.12 -14.19
C THR A 230 -24.10 5.17 -13.79
N SER A 231 -25.37 4.78 -13.67
CA SER A 231 -26.47 5.66 -13.24
C SER A 231 -26.79 5.53 -11.74
N THR A 232 -25.98 4.80 -10.97
CA THR A 232 -26.26 4.55 -9.55
C THR A 232 -26.02 5.81 -8.73
N LYS A 233 -27.00 6.17 -7.91
CA LYS A 233 -26.94 7.33 -7.04
C LYS A 233 -27.56 7.04 -5.69
N ILE A 234 -27.15 7.80 -4.69
CA ILE A 234 -27.71 7.76 -3.34
C ILE A 234 -28.06 9.18 -2.90
N SER A 235 -29.31 9.39 -2.47
CA SER A 235 -29.78 10.71 -2.05
C SER A 235 -29.04 11.20 -0.78
N ALA A 236 -29.09 12.51 -0.52
CA ALA A 236 -28.58 13.10 0.72
C ALA A 236 -29.17 12.39 1.95
N HIS A 237 -28.34 12.03 2.93
CA HIS A 237 -28.75 11.24 4.11
C HIS A 237 -29.50 9.94 3.78
N GLY A 238 -29.37 9.47 2.54
CA GLY A 238 -30.10 8.32 2.02
C GLY A 238 -29.38 7.00 2.26
N PHE A 239 -30.14 5.93 2.07
CA PHE A 239 -29.67 4.55 2.10
C PHE A 239 -29.79 3.94 0.70
N LEU A 240 -28.82 3.12 0.31
CA LEU A 240 -28.87 2.36 -0.92
C LEU A 240 -28.65 0.89 -0.60
N LEU A 241 -29.64 0.05 -0.93
CA LEU A 241 -29.55 -1.40 -0.82
C LEU A 241 -29.00 -2.00 -2.11
N ILE A 242 -27.97 -2.82 -1.97
CA ILE A 242 -27.33 -3.56 -3.05
C ILE A 242 -27.58 -5.05 -2.81
N HIS A 243 -28.45 -5.64 -3.64
CA HIS A 243 -28.59 -7.09 -3.69
C HIS A 243 -27.44 -7.69 -4.49
N LEU A 244 -26.78 -8.67 -3.89
CA LEU A 244 -25.58 -9.28 -4.43
C LEU A 244 -25.95 -10.56 -5.21
N PRO A 245 -25.30 -10.82 -6.36
CA PRO A 245 -25.62 -11.98 -7.17
C PRO A 245 -24.97 -13.25 -6.60
N GLY A 246 -25.70 -14.37 -6.66
CA GLY A 246 -25.24 -15.69 -6.25
C GLY A 246 -24.99 -15.78 -4.74
N ILE A 247 -23.92 -16.48 -4.37
CA ILE A 247 -23.36 -16.48 -3.01
C ILE A 247 -22.11 -15.60 -3.06
N PHE A 248 -22.22 -14.39 -2.52
CA PHE A 248 -21.27 -13.30 -2.66
C PHE A 248 -20.50 -12.99 -1.37
N LEU A 249 -21.05 -13.28 -0.22
CA LEU A 249 -20.44 -13.04 1.08
C LEU A 249 -20.14 -14.38 1.76
N GLN A 250 -19.15 -14.36 2.65
CA GLN A 250 -18.90 -15.46 3.57
C GLN A 250 -19.59 -15.17 4.90
N ASN A 251 -20.01 -16.23 5.58
CA ASN A 251 -20.70 -16.14 6.88
C ASN A 251 -19.75 -15.85 8.06
N GLN A 252 -18.44 -15.82 7.83
CA GLN A 252 -17.43 -15.63 8.86
C GLN A 252 -16.35 -14.66 8.37
N ASP A 253 -15.98 -13.73 9.25
CA ASP A 253 -14.90 -12.76 9.06
C ASP A 253 -14.93 -11.97 7.72
N GLU A 254 -16.10 -11.84 7.06
CA GLU A 254 -16.16 -11.21 5.72
C GLU A 254 -15.65 -9.77 5.72
N VAL A 255 -14.79 -9.49 4.75
CA VAL A 255 -14.20 -8.18 4.55
C VAL A 255 -14.68 -7.62 3.23
N VAL A 256 -15.51 -6.57 3.30
CA VAL A 256 -15.98 -5.83 2.14
C VAL A 256 -15.30 -4.46 2.08
N GLU A 257 -14.70 -4.16 0.94
CA GLU A 257 -14.19 -2.83 0.60
C GLU A 257 -15.15 -2.10 -0.36
N LEU A 258 -15.48 -0.86 -0.03
CA LEU A 258 -16.11 0.09 -0.95
C LEU A 258 -15.03 0.91 -1.64
N ARG A 259 -14.96 0.85 -2.97
CA ARG A 259 -13.98 1.59 -3.77
C ARG A 259 -14.65 2.54 -4.76
N ASN A 260 -14.06 3.73 -4.94
CA ASN A 260 -14.49 4.68 -5.95
C ASN A 260 -14.06 4.26 -7.37
N SER A 261 -14.48 5.03 -8.37
CA SER A 261 -14.17 4.80 -9.80
C SER A 261 -12.67 4.82 -10.13
N SER A 262 -11.83 5.40 -9.27
CA SER A 262 -10.37 5.42 -9.41
C SER A 262 -9.70 4.23 -8.69
N GLY A 263 -10.48 3.34 -8.08
CA GLY A 263 -10.00 2.17 -7.33
C GLY A 263 -9.55 2.48 -5.90
N VAL A 264 -9.79 3.70 -5.40
CA VAL A 264 -9.44 4.08 -4.02
C VAL A 264 -10.47 3.52 -3.05
N VAL A 265 -10.03 2.84 -1.98
CA VAL A 265 -10.88 2.36 -0.89
C VAL A 265 -11.38 3.55 -0.07
N LEU A 266 -12.70 3.71 0.04
CA LEU A 266 -13.37 4.77 0.79
C LEU A 266 -13.87 4.30 2.15
N ASP A 267 -14.33 3.04 2.24
CA ASP A 267 -14.74 2.41 3.49
C ASP A 267 -14.47 0.90 3.42
N GLN A 268 -14.37 0.27 4.59
CA GLN A 268 -14.21 -1.17 4.74
C GLN A 268 -14.90 -1.67 6.01
N THR A 269 -15.43 -2.89 5.97
CA THR A 269 -15.82 -3.62 7.17
C THR A 269 -14.58 -4.01 8.01
N PRO A 270 -14.75 -4.33 9.31
CA PRO A 270 -13.68 -4.84 10.15
C PRO A 270 -12.99 -6.05 9.53
N SER A 271 -11.67 -6.17 9.72
CA SER A 271 -10.88 -7.27 9.15
C SER A 271 -11.09 -8.63 9.81
N ALA A 272 -11.95 -8.70 10.83
CA ALA A 272 -12.34 -9.90 11.56
C ALA A 272 -13.53 -9.58 12.49
N GLY A 273 -14.26 -10.61 12.91
CA GLY A 273 -15.30 -10.57 13.93
C GLY A 273 -16.72 -10.34 13.40
N LEU A 274 -16.89 -10.18 12.09
CA LEU A 274 -18.21 -10.15 11.45
C LEU A 274 -18.68 -11.57 11.10
N ASP A 275 -19.04 -12.31 12.14
CA ASP A 275 -19.60 -13.65 12.02
C ASP A 275 -21.12 -13.59 12.00
N ASP A 276 -21.72 -14.27 11.03
CA ASP A 276 -23.15 -14.57 11.01
C ASP A 276 -23.37 -16.07 10.82
N ARG A 277 -23.73 -16.75 11.91
CA ARG A 277 -23.95 -18.20 11.94
C ARG A 277 -25.44 -18.56 11.97
N TYR A 278 -26.32 -17.58 11.80
CA TYR A 278 -27.75 -17.74 12.00
C TYR A 278 -28.49 -17.45 10.71
N ASP A 279 -29.20 -18.44 10.19
CA ASP A 279 -30.02 -18.32 8.97
C ASP A 279 -31.31 -17.55 9.29
N ASP A 280 -31.20 -16.25 9.56
CA ASP A 280 -32.32 -15.40 9.98
C ASP A 280 -32.29 -13.99 9.37
N ASN A 281 -32.81 -12.98 10.06
CA ASN A 281 -32.95 -11.61 9.56
C ASN A 281 -32.08 -10.62 10.35
N ARG A 282 -31.04 -11.13 11.00
CA ARG A 282 -30.04 -10.34 11.70
C ARG A 282 -28.83 -10.19 10.80
N CYS A 283 -28.26 -9.00 10.84
CA CYS A 283 -27.06 -8.65 10.10
C CYS A 283 -26.14 -7.81 10.97
N TRP A 284 -24.95 -7.57 10.44
CA TRP A 284 -24.03 -6.60 11.00
C TRP A 284 -24.42 -5.20 10.55
N ALA A 285 -24.60 -4.30 11.52
CA ALA A 285 -25.02 -2.93 11.28
C ALA A 285 -24.16 -1.93 12.05
N ARG A 286 -23.85 -0.77 11.44
CA ARG A 286 -23.21 0.35 12.14
C ARG A 286 -24.23 1.08 13.02
N VAL A 287 -23.90 1.29 14.31
CA VAL A 287 -24.81 1.88 15.30
C VAL A 287 -24.15 3.04 16.05
N PRO A 288 -24.49 4.31 15.78
CA PRO A 288 -25.44 4.78 14.75
C PRO A 288 -24.89 4.63 13.33
N ASN A 289 -25.71 4.95 12.32
CA ASN A 289 -25.36 4.86 10.90
C ASN A 289 -23.98 5.45 10.63
N GLY A 290 -23.17 4.70 9.88
CA GLY A 290 -21.84 5.16 9.49
C GLY A 290 -20.81 5.33 10.62
N SER A 291 -21.14 4.94 11.86
CA SER A 291 -20.18 4.94 12.97
C SER A 291 -19.16 3.81 12.86
N SER A 292 -18.09 3.85 13.64
CA SER A 292 -17.13 2.75 13.72
C SER A 292 -17.65 1.52 14.50
N GLN A 293 -18.84 1.61 15.11
CA GLN A 293 -19.37 0.57 15.99
C GLN A 293 -20.29 -0.37 15.22
N TRP A 294 -19.87 -1.62 15.05
CA TRP A 294 -20.68 -2.68 14.45
C TRP A 294 -21.42 -3.48 15.52
N LYS A 295 -22.70 -3.76 15.28
CA LYS A 295 -23.53 -4.62 16.14
C LYS A 295 -24.30 -5.62 15.30
N PHE A 296 -24.30 -6.87 15.74
CA PHE A 296 -25.15 -7.91 15.18
C PHE A 296 -26.56 -7.80 15.74
N ARG A 297 -27.55 -7.52 14.88
CA ARG A 297 -28.92 -7.19 15.29
C ARG A 297 -29.89 -7.41 14.13
N VAL A 298 -31.20 -7.34 14.41
CA VAL A 298 -32.22 -7.32 13.34
C VAL A 298 -31.94 -6.16 12.39
N CYS A 299 -31.89 -6.47 11.09
CA CYS A 299 -31.58 -5.50 10.03
C CYS A 299 -32.63 -4.42 9.91
N THR A 300 -32.20 -3.26 9.40
CA THR A 300 -33.07 -2.12 9.11
C THR A 300 -32.91 -1.63 7.67
N PRO A 301 -33.15 -2.49 6.65
CA PRO A 301 -32.93 -2.14 5.26
C PRO A 301 -33.73 -0.91 4.83
N GLY A 302 -33.04 0.08 4.27
CA GLY A 302 -33.55 1.40 3.88
C GLY A 302 -33.80 2.36 5.05
N GLY A 303 -33.41 1.99 6.27
CA GLY A 303 -33.75 2.67 7.51
C GLY A 303 -32.52 3.01 8.37
N GLY A 304 -32.75 3.78 9.44
CA GLY A 304 -31.68 4.17 10.34
C GLY A 304 -31.44 3.16 11.46
N ASN A 305 -30.18 2.88 11.75
CA ASN A 305 -29.75 1.95 12.80
C ASN A 305 -29.96 2.43 14.24
N GLY A 306 -30.32 3.71 14.44
CA GLY A 306 -30.52 4.33 15.75
C GLY A 306 -29.24 4.47 16.58
N GLY A 307 -29.27 5.35 17.57
CA GLY A 307 -28.16 5.66 18.48
C GLY A 307 -28.60 6.68 19.52
#